data_AF-A0A839JUW1-F1
#
_entry.id   AF-A0A839JUW1-F1
#
_cell.length_a   1.000
_cell.length_b   1.000
_cell.length_c   1.000
_cell.angle_alpha   90.00
_cell.angle_beta   90.00
_cell.angle_gamma   90.00
#
_symmetry.space_group_name_H-M   'P 1'
#
loop_
_entity.id
_entity.type
_entity.pdbx_description
1 polymer ?
#
loop_
_entity_poly.entity_id
_entity_poly.type
_entity_poly.pdbx_seq_one_letter_code
_entity_poly.pdbx_strand_id
1 'polypeptide(L)'
;QQKTKEQQQNKNQKEKKLGEDTIRENKEGTEISKRIKATKESYQKLSPDLKQHSPEEINTKINALSPNTKARLKKSGLSLSDYAQFSLAREKITSLDTKTPERETFLTTLKKMEKSLGIVEKTDGGYPLSNEPRKETFEQNPQLMEFAKNDESLKSLEKVNVLDDKLNIKQQQKIFQLFGDADQKRFFDQILPLLERKKKADLDHSEPGFSAEEITALQQYQVHFDGLKKKFTDKNVNYLKAAAAQAPLVAILRYLDQDSLGKQTLADLMQKEGGEYATIEQHQDLLSGAEDKIMKIKGTIKGKPISIYYNLSDPNATLQCDDYLYTDPNTGQLSLGATGKRTDLNIKMPTADTIADQLGKECSTEAFGEMIDAADTPHEYNEKLSLLVSSSIDNFFVSSAEEPRISERIARDAEKNVGVQLFTSGLIPAEISAQLNTGGELNTNPELRNLFRCLDKTSESLTTDQLKRLIASIEKLTQTLNSPDEIKKIADPVLRDTLTQLYQATKEKKSDLKARSSAMLSFFNLFTRQNLRSPSLDPTSSDFKLNISDLSATLHHLSSGLPLDQNGQLSSFSQDFRNNYEAQKSSQSEHSTADIEADLELAYG
;
A
#
# COMPACT_ATOMS: atom_id res chain seq x y z
N GLN A 1 2.82 -35.89 37.46
CA GLN A 1 1.69 -34.93 37.52
C GLN A 1 1.97 -33.62 36.79
N GLN A 2 3.22 -33.15 36.67
CA GLN A 2 3.57 -31.90 35.96
C GLN A 2 3.48 -32.02 34.42
N LYS A 3 4.00 -33.12 33.83
CA LYS A 3 3.87 -33.41 32.37
C LYS A 3 2.42 -33.49 31.86
N THR A 4 1.48 -33.88 32.70
CA THR A 4 0.05 -34.02 32.34
C THR A 4 -0.66 -32.67 32.28
N LYS A 5 -0.22 -31.69 33.09
CA LYS A 5 -0.78 -30.32 33.10
C LYS A 5 -0.29 -29.49 31.90
N GLU A 6 0.98 -29.65 31.49
CA GLU A 6 1.52 -28.99 30.29
C GLU A 6 0.87 -29.52 28.99
N GLN A 7 0.61 -30.83 28.91
CA GLN A 7 -0.12 -31.40 27.77
C GLN A 7 -1.57 -30.91 27.69
N GLN A 8 -2.26 -30.76 28.83
CA GLN A 8 -3.62 -30.18 28.87
C GLN A 8 -3.63 -28.67 28.56
N GLN A 9 -2.63 -27.91 29.01
CA GLN A 9 -2.52 -26.48 28.66
C GLN A 9 -2.20 -26.28 27.17
N ASN A 10 -1.32 -27.08 26.57
CA ASN A 10 -1.06 -27.04 25.13
C ASN A 10 -2.28 -27.46 24.30
N LYS A 11 -3.07 -28.42 24.78
CA LYS A 11 -4.30 -28.84 24.10
C LYS A 11 -5.39 -27.76 24.16
N ASN A 12 -5.58 -27.14 25.33
CA ASN A 12 -6.52 -26.03 25.51
C ASN A 12 -6.09 -24.76 24.73
N GLN A 13 -4.79 -24.48 24.60
CA GLN A 13 -4.30 -23.38 23.75
C GLN A 13 -4.48 -23.67 22.25
N LYS A 14 -4.29 -24.92 21.81
CA LYS A 14 -4.58 -25.34 20.43
C LYS A 14 -6.07 -25.25 20.11
N GLU A 15 -6.95 -25.70 21.01
CA GLU A 15 -8.41 -25.61 20.83
C GLU A 15 -8.91 -24.16 20.83
N LYS A 16 -8.29 -23.28 21.65
CA LYS A 16 -8.63 -21.86 21.66
C LYS A 16 -8.16 -21.12 20.39
N LYS A 17 -6.95 -21.43 19.90
CA LYS A 17 -6.47 -20.94 18.59
C LYS A 17 -7.36 -21.41 17.44
N LEU A 18 -7.72 -22.71 17.42
CA LEU A 18 -8.60 -23.26 16.40
C LEU A 18 -9.99 -22.58 16.41
N GLY A 19 -10.53 -22.27 17.58
CA GLY A 19 -11.78 -21.51 17.72
C GLY A 19 -11.69 -20.06 17.23
N GLU A 20 -10.57 -19.38 17.48
CA GLU A 20 -10.31 -18.02 16.98
C GLU A 20 -10.09 -18.00 15.45
N ASP A 21 -9.38 -18.99 14.91
CA ASP A 21 -9.15 -19.17 13.47
C ASP A 21 -10.47 -19.48 12.73
N THR A 22 -11.34 -20.32 13.30
CA THR A 22 -12.67 -20.63 12.74
C THR A 22 -13.58 -19.39 12.70
N ILE A 23 -13.48 -18.50 13.69
CA ILE A 23 -14.27 -17.25 13.72
C ILE A 23 -13.71 -16.23 12.71
N ARG A 24 -12.38 -16.20 12.50
CA ARG A 24 -11.72 -15.37 11.48
C ARG A 24 -12.08 -15.79 10.06
N GLU A 25 -11.99 -17.08 9.75
CA GLU A 25 -12.36 -17.63 8.43
C GLU A 25 -13.83 -17.32 8.09
N ASN A 26 -14.73 -17.38 9.08
CA ASN A 26 -16.13 -17.05 8.88
C ASN A 26 -16.36 -15.55 8.56
N LYS A 27 -15.60 -14.63 9.16
CA LYS A 27 -15.72 -13.18 8.90
C LYS A 27 -15.15 -12.77 7.54
N GLU A 28 -13.96 -13.26 7.20
CA GLU A 28 -13.36 -13.05 5.87
C GLU A 28 -14.19 -13.69 4.77
N GLY A 29 -14.72 -14.89 5.02
CA GLY A 29 -15.70 -15.55 4.15
C GLY A 29 -16.93 -14.68 3.89
N THR A 30 -17.45 -13.98 4.90
CA THR A 30 -18.59 -13.05 4.70
C THR A 30 -18.26 -11.82 3.86
N GLU A 31 -17.08 -11.20 4.00
CA GLU A 31 -16.71 -10.04 3.19
C GLU A 31 -16.38 -10.41 1.73
N ILE A 32 -15.65 -11.50 1.51
CA ILE A 32 -15.38 -12.03 0.17
C ILE A 32 -16.69 -12.42 -0.52
N SER A 33 -17.62 -13.07 0.20
CA SER A 33 -18.93 -13.43 -0.33
C SER A 33 -19.77 -12.20 -0.72
N LYS A 34 -19.77 -11.14 0.10
CA LYS A 34 -20.43 -9.87 -0.25
C LYS A 34 -19.86 -9.26 -1.53
N ARG A 35 -18.53 -9.27 -1.69
CA ARG A 35 -17.86 -8.72 -2.88
C ARG A 35 -18.16 -9.54 -4.14
N ILE A 36 -18.13 -10.87 -4.03
CA ILE A 36 -18.54 -11.77 -5.13
C ILE A 36 -19.99 -11.50 -5.53
N LYS A 37 -20.89 -11.36 -4.55
CA LYS A 37 -22.30 -11.06 -4.81
C LYS A 37 -22.47 -9.71 -5.52
N ALA A 38 -21.80 -8.66 -5.04
CA ALA A 38 -21.84 -7.33 -5.64
C ALA A 38 -21.35 -7.34 -7.09
N THR A 39 -20.27 -8.08 -7.40
CA THR A 39 -19.75 -8.24 -8.76
C THR A 39 -20.71 -9.02 -9.66
N LYS A 40 -21.35 -10.07 -9.13
CA LYS A 40 -22.39 -10.80 -9.88
C LYS A 40 -23.57 -9.89 -10.21
N GLU A 41 -24.05 -9.11 -9.25
CA GLU A 41 -25.17 -8.19 -9.44
C GLU A 41 -24.85 -7.07 -10.43
N SER A 42 -23.65 -6.48 -10.36
CA SER A 42 -23.21 -5.45 -11.31
C SER A 42 -23.00 -6.02 -12.71
N TYR A 43 -22.45 -7.24 -12.83
CA TYR A 43 -22.31 -7.95 -14.10
C TYR A 43 -23.67 -8.17 -14.76
N GLN A 44 -24.69 -8.59 -13.99
CA GLN A 44 -26.03 -8.83 -14.55
C GLN A 44 -26.66 -7.57 -15.15
N LYS A 45 -26.33 -6.39 -14.63
CA LYS A 45 -26.80 -5.08 -15.13
C LYS A 45 -26.12 -4.64 -16.43
N LEU A 46 -25.05 -5.30 -16.87
CA LEU A 46 -24.43 -5.02 -18.17
C LEU A 46 -25.35 -5.40 -19.34
N SER A 47 -25.16 -4.73 -20.47
CA SER A 47 -25.86 -5.05 -21.71
C SER A 47 -25.56 -6.50 -22.16
N PRO A 48 -26.51 -7.19 -22.81
CA PRO A 48 -26.35 -8.57 -23.25
C PRO A 48 -25.09 -8.81 -24.10
N ASP A 49 -24.74 -7.87 -24.98
CA ASP A 49 -23.59 -7.99 -25.89
C ASP A 49 -22.23 -8.09 -25.16
N LEU A 50 -22.16 -7.51 -23.96
CA LEU A 50 -20.98 -7.58 -23.09
C LEU A 50 -20.91 -8.90 -22.29
N LYS A 51 -22.01 -9.66 -22.24
CA LYS A 51 -22.11 -10.93 -21.49
C LYS A 51 -22.09 -12.17 -22.39
N GLN A 52 -22.38 -12.01 -23.68
CA GLN A 52 -22.31 -13.11 -24.64
C GLN A 52 -20.84 -13.44 -24.93
N HIS A 53 -20.43 -14.66 -24.54
CA HIS A 53 -19.11 -15.23 -24.80
C HIS A 53 -19.29 -16.66 -25.28
N SER A 54 -18.49 -17.06 -26.26
CA SER A 54 -18.42 -18.46 -26.73
C SER A 54 -17.79 -19.37 -25.66
N PRO A 55 -18.11 -20.67 -25.66
CA PRO A 55 -17.42 -21.65 -24.83
C PRO A 55 -15.91 -21.68 -25.07
N GLU A 56 -15.44 -21.48 -26.31
CA GLU A 56 -14.00 -21.41 -26.61
C GLU A 56 -13.32 -20.21 -25.95
N GLU A 57 -13.93 -19.02 -25.97
CA GLU A 57 -13.39 -17.83 -25.31
C GLU A 57 -13.28 -18.03 -23.80
N ILE A 58 -14.33 -18.60 -23.18
CA ILE A 58 -14.35 -18.89 -21.73
C ILE A 58 -13.25 -19.89 -21.39
N ASN A 59 -13.14 -21.01 -22.12
CA ASN A 59 -12.13 -22.03 -21.86
C ASN A 59 -10.71 -21.51 -22.07
N THR A 60 -10.49 -20.70 -23.12
CA THR A 60 -9.21 -20.03 -23.34
C THR A 60 -8.85 -19.14 -22.15
N LYS A 61 -9.81 -18.37 -21.63
CA LYS A 61 -9.58 -17.52 -20.46
C LYS A 61 -9.28 -18.32 -19.20
N ILE A 62 -10.04 -19.38 -18.93
CA ILE A 62 -9.79 -20.29 -17.80
C ILE A 62 -8.40 -20.91 -17.90
N ASN A 63 -8.01 -21.36 -19.09
CA ASN A 63 -6.70 -21.97 -19.31
C ASN A 63 -5.55 -20.98 -19.12
N ALA A 64 -5.77 -19.70 -19.47
CA ALA A 64 -4.82 -18.62 -19.27
C ALA A 64 -4.70 -18.14 -17.81
N LEU A 65 -5.61 -18.52 -16.91
CA LEU A 65 -5.52 -18.13 -15.50
C LEU A 65 -4.30 -18.77 -14.84
N SER A 66 -3.58 -17.97 -14.05
CA SER A 66 -2.54 -18.51 -13.18
C SER A 66 -3.15 -19.51 -12.21
N PRO A 67 -2.43 -20.55 -11.83
CA PRO A 67 -3.00 -21.57 -10.96
C PRO A 67 -3.35 -21.03 -9.56
N ASN A 68 -2.53 -20.11 -9.05
CA ASN A 68 -2.85 -19.30 -7.86
C ASN A 68 -4.22 -18.61 -7.97
N THR A 69 -4.51 -17.99 -9.11
CA THR A 69 -5.82 -17.39 -9.39
C THR A 69 -6.92 -18.44 -9.36
N LYS A 70 -6.72 -19.61 -9.97
CA LYS A 70 -7.70 -20.71 -9.96
C LYS A 70 -8.01 -21.20 -8.55
N ALA A 71 -6.99 -21.37 -7.71
CA ALA A 71 -7.16 -21.82 -6.33
C ALA A 71 -7.84 -20.76 -5.45
N ARG A 72 -7.45 -19.48 -5.59
CA ARG A 72 -8.10 -18.34 -4.91
C ARG A 72 -9.59 -18.24 -5.26
N LEU A 73 -9.93 -18.39 -6.55
CA LEU A 73 -11.31 -18.45 -7.02
C LEU A 73 -12.08 -19.61 -6.40
N LYS A 74 -11.51 -20.83 -6.44
CA LYS A 74 -12.13 -22.02 -5.83
C LYS A 74 -12.36 -21.85 -4.32
N LYS A 75 -11.35 -21.39 -3.57
CA LYS A 75 -11.43 -21.15 -2.11
C LYS A 75 -12.54 -20.16 -1.76
N SER A 76 -12.79 -19.20 -2.64
CA SER A 76 -13.83 -18.17 -2.45
C SER A 76 -15.25 -18.58 -2.83
N GLY A 77 -15.44 -19.75 -3.46
CA GLY A 77 -16.73 -20.17 -3.99
C GLY A 77 -17.13 -19.50 -5.31
N LEU A 78 -16.21 -18.78 -5.98
CA LEU A 78 -16.43 -18.24 -7.32
C LEU A 78 -16.01 -19.27 -8.39
N SER A 79 -16.90 -19.56 -9.34
CA SER A 79 -16.59 -20.50 -10.42
C SER A 79 -15.56 -19.90 -11.38
N LEU A 80 -14.66 -20.73 -11.93
CA LEU A 80 -13.68 -20.28 -12.93
C LEU A 80 -14.37 -19.71 -14.17
N SER A 81 -15.54 -20.25 -14.52
CA SER A 81 -16.37 -19.77 -15.63
C SER A 81 -16.94 -18.38 -15.37
N ASP A 82 -17.48 -18.12 -14.17
CA ASP A 82 -18.01 -16.79 -13.80
C ASP A 82 -16.90 -15.74 -13.91
N TYR A 83 -15.72 -16.07 -13.38
CA TYR A 83 -14.58 -15.17 -13.44
C TYR A 83 -14.07 -14.94 -14.87
N ALA A 84 -14.00 -15.99 -15.69
CA ALA A 84 -13.64 -15.88 -17.11
C ALA A 84 -14.61 -14.96 -17.87
N GLN A 85 -15.92 -15.10 -17.62
CA GLN A 85 -16.94 -14.21 -18.19
C GLN A 85 -16.75 -12.76 -17.73
N PHE A 86 -16.44 -12.52 -16.46
CA PHE A 86 -16.16 -11.18 -15.97
C PHE A 86 -14.92 -10.56 -16.63
N SER A 87 -13.86 -11.35 -16.79
CA SER A 87 -12.61 -10.91 -17.42
C SER A 87 -12.82 -10.56 -18.90
N LEU A 88 -13.55 -11.39 -19.64
CA LEU A 88 -13.91 -11.12 -21.04
C LEU A 88 -14.81 -9.89 -21.18
N ALA A 89 -15.78 -9.70 -20.28
CA ALA A 89 -16.62 -8.51 -20.27
C ALA A 89 -15.81 -7.23 -19.98
N ARG A 90 -14.82 -7.28 -19.07
CA ARG A 90 -13.87 -6.18 -18.87
C ARG A 90 -13.13 -5.85 -20.17
N GLU A 91 -12.64 -6.83 -20.90
CA GLU A 91 -11.91 -6.61 -22.16
C GLU A 91 -12.79 -5.97 -23.24
N LYS A 92 -14.04 -6.42 -23.35
CA LYS A 92 -15.03 -5.78 -24.23
C LYS A 92 -15.34 -4.34 -23.82
N ILE A 93 -15.38 -4.05 -22.52
CA ILE A 93 -15.61 -2.67 -22.03
C ILE A 93 -14.40 -1.79 -22.34
N THR A 94 -13.17 -2.27 -22.10
CA THR A 94 -11.94 -1.50 -22.35
C THR A 94 -11.74 -1.17 -23.83
N SER A 95 -12.29 -1.98 -24.73
CA SER A 95 -12.25 -1.73 -26.18
C SER A 95 -13.33 -0.76 -26.68
N LEU A 96 -14.19 -0.23 -25.80
CA LEU A 96 -15.23 0.74 -26.13
C LEU A 96 -14.89 2.12 -25.58
N ASP A 97 -14.96 3.17 -26.42
CA ASP A 97 -14.69 4.56 -26.01
C ASP A 97 -15.80 5.20 -25.15
N THR A 98 -16.92 4.51 -24.91
CA THR A 98 -18.07 5.05 -24.17
C THR A 98 -18.07 4.61 -22.71
N LYS A 99 -18.10 5.57 -21.78
CA LYS A 99 -18.25 5.33 -20.33
C LYS A 99 -19.73 5.41 -19.94
N THR A 100 -20.28 4.35 -19.35
CA THR A 100 -21.62 4.35 -18.73
C THR A 100 -21.53 4.01 -17.24
N PRO A 101 -22.46 4.49 -16.40
CA PRO A 101 -22.45 4.22 -14.95
C PRO A 101 -22.43 2.72 -14.62
N GLU A 102 -23.11 1.90 -15.40
CA GLU A 102 -23.18 0.44 -15.23
C GLU A 102 -21.82 -0.22 -15.51
N ARG A 103 -21.12 0.22 -16.57
CA ARG A 103 -19.79 -0.28 -16.93
C ARG A 103 -18.77 0.08 -15.86
N GLU A 104 -18.78 1.33 -15.40
CA GLU A 104 -17.88 1.77 -14.33
C GLU A 104 -18.17 1.02 -13.02
N THR A 105 -19.45 0.82 -12.70
CA THR A 105 -19.84 0.06 -11.51
C THR A 105 -19.35 -1.39 -11.58
N PHE A 106 -19.54 -2.06 -12.71
CA PHE A 106 -19.04 -3.42 -12.91
C PHE A 106 -17.53 -3.50 -12.79
N LEU A 107 -16.77 -2.68 -13.53
CA LEU A 107 -15.31 -2.66 -13.47
C LEU A 107 -14.81 -2.39 -12.04
N THR A 108 -15.44 -1.47 -11.33
CA THR A 108 -15.12 -1.18 -9.93
C THR A 108 -15.34 -2.40 -9.03
N THR A 109 -16.50 -3.04 -9.13
CA THR A 109 -16.81 -4.23 -8.32
C THR A 109 -15.92 -5.43 -8.68
N LEU A 110 -15.64 -5.65 -9.96
CA LEU A 110 -14.75 -6.71 -10.44
C LEU A 110 -13.34 -6.50 -9.90
N LYS A 111 -12.78 -5.29 -10.03
CA LYS A 111 -11.47 -4.95 -9.47
C LYS A 111 -11.45 -5.22 -7.96
N LYS A 112 -12.45 -4.74 -7.21
CA LYS A 112 -12.57 -4.97 -5.76
C LYS A 112 -12.66 -6.44 -5.36
N MET A 113 -13.34 -7.26 -6.16
CA MET A 113 -13.46 -8.70 -5.95
C MET A 113 -12.14 -9.40 -6.27
N GLU A 114 -11.57 -9.20 -7.46
CA GLU A 114 -10.27 -9.77 -7.85
C GLU A 114 -9.21 -9.49 -6.80
N LYS A 115 -9.19 -8.26 -6.31
CA LYS A 115 -8.27 -7.76 -5.31
C LYS A 115 -8.48 -8.38 -3.93
N SER A 116 -9.72 -8.51 -3.47
CA SER A 116 -10.05 -9.28 -2.25
C SER A 116 -9.71 -10.76 -2.35
N LEU A 117 -9.63 -11.29 -3.58
CA LEU A 117 -9.20 -12.64 -3.87
C LEU A 117 -7.69 -12.73 -4.13
N GLY A 118 -6.95 -11.62 -4.10
CA GLY A 118 -5.53 -11.55 -4.45
C GLY A 118 -5.22 -11.81 -5.93
N ILE A 119 -6.21 -11.78 -6.83
CA ILE A 119 -6.05 -12.10 -8.26
C ILE A 119 -5.37 -10.98 -9.04
N VAL A 120 -5.38 -9.75 -8.51
CA VAL A 120 -4.56 -8.66 -9.04
C VAL A 120 -3.12 -8.89 -8.58
N GLU A 121 -2.21 -9.22 -9.50
CA GLU A 121 -0.83 -9.56 -9.16
C GLU A 121 0.09 -8.33 -9.07
N LYS A 122 -0.32 -7.19 -9.66
CA LYS A 122 0.38 -5.91 -9.57
C LYS A 122 -0.57 -4.71 -9.50
N THR A 123 -0.16 -3.63 -8.82
CA THR A 123 -0.86 -2.33 -8.89
C THR A 123 -0.74 -1.70 -10.27
N ASP A 124 -1.53 -0.65 -10.55
CA ASP A 124 -1.40 0.14 -11.79
C ASP A 124 0.01 0.78 -11.92
N GLY A 125 0.67 1.07 -10.79
CA GLY A 125 2.07 1.47 -10.73
C GLY A 125 3.09 0.34 -10.87
N GLY A 126 2.67 -0.91 -10.97
CA GLY A 126 3.53 -2.08 -11.18
C GLY A 126 4.18 -2.66 -9.93
N TYR A 127 3.66 -2.39 -8.74
CA TYR A 127 4.09 -2.98 -7.47
C TYR A 127 3.46 -4.37 -7.28
N PRO A 128 4.16 -5.36 -6.69
CA PRO A 128 3.59 -6.70 -6.49
C PRO A 128 2.51 -6.69 -5.39
N LEU A 129 1.38 -7.33 -5.66
CA LEU A 129 0.30 -7.54 -4.67
C LEU A 129 0.21 -9.00 -4.19
N SER A 130 1.08 -9.88 -4.72
CA SER A 130 1.14 -11.28 -4.33
C SER A 130 2.40 -11.56 -3.52
N ASN A 131 2.29 -12.42 -2.52
CA ASN A 131 3.43 -12.99 -1.79
C ASN A 131 4.24 -14.00 -2.62
N GLU A 132 3.77 -14.33 -3.84
CA GLU A 132 4.54 -15.11 -4.79
C GLU A 132 5.79 -14.32 -5.27
N PRO A 133 7.00 -14.83 -5.04
CA PRO A 133 8.23 -14.23 -5.50
C PRO A 133 8.28 -14.15 -7.02
N ARG A 134 8.45 -12.94 -7.56
CA ARG A 134 8.60 -12.73 -9.01
C ARG A 134 9.99 -12.28 -9.36
N LYS A 135 10.59 -12.91 -10.38
CA LYS A 135 11.91 -12.54 -10.89
C LYS A 135 12.02 -11.03 -11.16
N GLU A 136 11.03 -10.47 -11.83
CA GLU A 136 10.95 -9.05 -12.16
C GLU A 136 10.95 -8.15 -10.91
N THR A 137 10.37 -8.63 -9.79
CA THR A 137 10.39 -7.90 -8.52
C THR A 137 11.80 -7.75 -7.97
N PHE A 138 12.59 -8.81 -8.02
CA PHE A 138 13.98 -8.79 -7.56
C PHE A 138 14.93 -8.12 -8.55
N GLU A 139 14.65 -8.18 -9.85
CA GLU A 139 15.40 -7.44 -10.88
C GLU A 139 15.23 -5.93 -10.72
N GLN A 140 14.03 -5.47 -10.33
CA GLN A 140 13.74 -4.05 -10.07
C GLN A 140 14.20 -3.59 -8.68
N ASN A 141 14.60 -4.51 -7.77
CA ASN A 141 15.02 -4.19 -6.40
C ASN A 141 16.24 -5.04 -6.02
N PRO A 142 17.44 -4.73 -6.55
CA PRO A 142 18.65 -5.52 -6.32
C PRO A 142 19.02 -5.63 -4.84
N GLN A 143 18.78 -4.60 -4.02
CA GLN A 143 19.02 -4.68 -2.57
C GLN A 143 18.09 -5.69 -1.88
N LEU A 144 16.84 -5.78 -2.32
CA LEU A 144 15.90 -6.79 -1.83
C LEU A 144 16.33 -8.20 -2.23
N MET A 145 16.90 -8.36 -3.43
CA MET A 145 17.47 -9.63 -3.89
C MET A 145 18.70 -10.03 -3.07
N GLU A 146 19.58 -9.08 -2.77
CA GLU A 146 20.76 -9.32 -1.94
C GLU A 146 20.36 -9.73 -0.52
N PHE A 147 19.41 -9.01 0.07
CA PHE A 147 18.82 -9.36 1.36
C PHE A 147 18.24 -10.78 1.36
N ALA A 148 17.42 -11.12 0.36
CA ALA A 148 16.83 -12.46 0.24
C ALA A 148 17.89 -13.58 0.15
N LYS A 149 19.07 -13.32 -0.43
CA LYS A 149 20.11 -14.33 -0.61
C LYS A 149 21.00 -14.48 0.61
N ASN A 150 21.43 -13.34 1.17
CA ASN A 150 22.61 -13.30 2.03
C ASN A 150 22.28 -13.00 3.50
N ASP A 151 21.06 -12.56 3.83
CA ASP A 151 20.78 -12.06 5.17
C ASP A 151 20.69 -13.17 6.23
N GLU A 152 21.37 -12.95 7.36
CA GLU A 152 21.39 -13.86 8.51
C GLU A 152 20.00 -14.13 9.09
N SER A 153 19.10 -13.13 9.06
CA SER A 153 17.72 -13.27 9.59
C SER A 153 16.90 -14.30 8.81
N LEU A 154 17.30 -14.67 7.60
CA LEU A 154 16.61 -15.65 6.77
C LEU A 154 17.29 -17.03 6.79
N LYS A 155 18.40 -17.21 7.53
CA LYS A 155 19.13 -18.48 7.57
C LYS A 155 18.39 -19.61 8.28
N SER A 156 17.43 -19.30 9.15
CA SER A 156 16.57 -20.33 9.75
C SER A 156 15.87 -21.17 8.68
N LEU A 157 15.57 -20.59 7.52
CA LEU A 157 14.97 -21.29 6.38
C LEU A 157 15.89 -22.33 5.72
N GLU A 158 17.21 -22.20 5.86
CA GLU A 158 18.16 -23.22 5.35
C GLU A 158 18.09 -24.53 6.16
N LYS A 159 17.54 -24.46 7.38
CA LYS A 159 17.33 -25.62 8.25
C LYS A 159 15.99 -26.31 8.00
N VAL A 160 15.15 -25.75 7.11
CA VAL A 160 13.87 -26.36 6.76
C VAL A 160 14.12 -27.66 6.02
N ASN A 161 13.64 -28.76 6.60
CA ASN A 161 13.83 -30.06 5.99
C ASN A 161 12.81 -30.26 4.86
N VAL A 162 13.20 -29.95 3.62
CA VAL A 162 12.31 -29.97 2.45
C VAL A 162 11.97 -31.41 2.01
N LEU A 163 12.87 -32.38 2.25
CA LEU A 163 12.69 -33.77 1.84
C LEU A 163 12.96 -34.71 3.00
N ASP A 164 12.17 -35.79 3.11
CA ASP A 164 12.46 -36.86 4.06
C ASP A 164 13.79 -37.56 3.70
N ASP A 165 14.53 -38.00 4.71
CA ASP A 165 15.71 -38.84 4.53
C ASP A 165 15.32 -40.20 3.91
N LYS A 166 14.07 -40.65 4.12
CA LYS A 166 13.53 -41.96 3.72
C LYS A 166 12.39 -41.86 2.69
N LEU A 167 12.65 -41.21 1.57
CA LEU A 167 11.70 -41.16 0.44
C LEU A 167 11.48 -42.56 -0.15
N ASN A 168 10.22 -42.92 -0.39
CA ASN A 168 9.88 -44.17 -1.09
C ASN A 168 10.13 -44.05 -2.61
N ILE A 169 10.28 -45.18 -3.32
CA ILE A 169 10.58 -45.20 -4.77
C ILE A 169 9.60 -44.35 -5.59
N LYS A 170 8.31 -44.30 -5.22
CA LYS A 170 7.30 -43.50 -5.92
C LYS A 170 7.55 -41.99 -5.76
N GLN A 171 7.92 -41.56 -4.56
CA GLN A 171 8.32 -40.17 -4.31
C GLN A 171 9.64 -39.82 -5.01
N GLN A 172 10.61 -40.74 -5.03
CA GLN A 172 11.85 -40.58 -5.79
C GLN A 172 11.52 -40.40 -7.29
N GLN A 173 10.68 -41.26 -7.85
CA GLN A 173 10.18 -41.16 -9.22
C GLN A 173 9.52 -39.81 -9.50
N LYS A 174 8.62 -39.36 -8.62
CA LYS A 174 7.98 -38.05 -8.77
C LYS A 174 8.99 -36.90 -8.77
N ILE A 175 10.01 -36.94 -7.90
CA ILE A 175 11.07 -35.92 -7.89
C ILE A 175 11.83 -35.90 -9.24
N PHE A 176 12.18 -37.06 -9.78
CA PHE A 176 12.79 -37.15 -11.13
C PHE A 176 11.86 -36.63 -12.22
N GLN A 177 10.57 -36.98 -12.19
CA GLN A 177 9.59 -36.52 -13.17
C GLN A 177 9.36 -35.00 -13.13
N LEU A 178 9.32 -34.41 -11.93
CA LEU A 178 9.04 -33.00 -11.70
C LEU A 178 10.29 -32.11 -11.86
N PHE A 179 11.49 -32.60 -11.55
CA PHE A 179 12.68 -31.74 -11.47
C PHE A 179 13.91 -32.24 -12.23
N GLY A 180 13.89 -33.50 -12.68
CA GLY A 180 14.94 -34.06 -13.50
C GLY A 180 14.92 -33.48 -14.91
N ASP A 181 16.09 -33.39 -15.53
CA ASP A 181 16.19 -33.16 -16.98
C ASP A 181 15.82 -34.43 -17.79
N ALA A 182 15.82 -34.33 -19.12
CA ALA A 182 15.40 -35.45 -19.97
C ALA A 182 16.29 -36.69 -19.80
N ASP A 183 17.59 -36.51 -19.55
CA ASP A 183 18.53 -37.62 -19.40
C ASP A 183 18.41 -38.25 -18.02
N GLN A 184 18.22 -37.45 -16.97
CA GLN A 184 17.95 -37.92 -15.61
C GLN A 184 16.65 -38.72 -15.53
N LYS A 185 15.59 -38.32 -16.26
CA LYS A 185 14.34 -39.08 -16.33
C LYS A 185 14.54 -40.43 -17.00
N ARG A 186 15.22 -40.45 -18.16
CA ARG A 186 15.55 -41.70 -18.88
C ARG A 186 16.41 -42.63 -18.04
N PHE A 187 17.40 -42.08 -17.35
CA PHE A 187 18.27 -42.83 -16.46
C PHE A 187 17.49 -43.44 -15.29
N PHE A 188 16.55 -42.68 -14.69
CA PHE A 188 15.66 -43.22 -13.65
C PHE A 188 14.86 -44.42 -14.14
N ASP A 189 14.24 -44.31 -15.33
CA ASP A 189 13.44 -45.40 -15.91
C ASP A 189 14.26 -46.67 -16.16
N GLN A 190 15.54 -46.53 -16.51
CA GLN A 190 16.48 -47.66 -16.67
C GLN A 190 16.87 -48.31 -15.34
N ILE A 191 16.99 -47.52 -14.27
CA ILE A 191 17.41 -47.98 -12.94
C ILE A 191 16.24 -48.50 -12.10
N LEU A 192 15.00 -48.11 -12.40
CA LEU A 192 13.80 -48.47 -11.64
C LEU A 192 13.68 -49.99 -11.34
N PRO A 193 13.90 -50.91 -12.29
CA PRO A 193 13.85 -52.35 -12.01
C PRO A 193 14.89 -52.81 -10.96
N LEU A 194 16.07 -52.19 -10.95
CA LEU A 194 17.11 -52.49 -9.97
C LEU A 194 16.74 -51.96 -8.57
N LEU A 195 16.11 -50.78 -8.50
CA LEU A 195 15.62 -50.22 -7.23
C LEU A 195 14.50 -51.06 -6.63
N GLU A 196 13.57 -51.56 -7.46
CA GLU A 196 12.50 -52.45 -7.01
C GLU A 196 13.06 -53.80 -6.53
N ARG A 197 14.02 -54.38 -7.25
CA ARG A 197 14.72 -55.60 -6.82
C ARG A 197 15.46 -55.39 -5.50
N LYS A 198 16.15 -54.25 -5.34
CA LYS A 198 16.83 -53.89 -4.08
C LYS A 198 15.83 -53.80 -2.93
N LYS A 199 14.74 -53.05 -3.11
CA LYS A 199 13.68 -52.89 -2.09
C LYS A 199 13.07 -54.23 -1.69
N LYS A 200 12.80 -55.11 -2.66
CA LYS A 200 12.26 -56.45 -2.39
C LYS A 200 13.25 -57.28 -1.58
N ALA A 201 14.53 -57.28 -1.96
CA ALA A 201 15.56 -58.01 -1.22
C ALA A 201 15.75 -57.49 0.22
N ASP A 202 15.68 -56.17 0.42
CA ASP A 202 15.74 -55.53 1.74
C ASP A 202 14.54 -55.96 2.63
N LEU A 203 13.33 -56.06 2.05
CA LEU A 203 12.11 -56.53 2.72
C LEU A 203 12.16 -58.03 3.05
N ASP A 204 12.70 -58.83 2.14
CA ASP A 204 12.80 -60.29 2.28
C ASP A 204 14.05 -60.71 3.08
N HIS A 205 14.85 -59.77 3.59
CA HIS A 205 16.14 -59.98 4.26
C HIS A 205 17.08 -60.92 3.46
N SER A 206 17.10 -60.76 2.14
CA SER A 206 17.86 -61.60 1.20
C SER A 206 18.93 -60.80 0.47
N GLU A 207 19.95 -61.47 -0.07
CA GLU A 207 20.95 -60.81 -0.91
C GLU A 207 20.42 -60.65 -2.36
N PRO A 208 20.34 -59.41 -2.89
CA PRO A 208 19.79 -59.16 -4.23
C PRO A 208 20.66 -59.65 -5.40
N GLY A 209 21.86 -60.15 -5.15
CA GLY A 209 22.78 -60.71 -6.16
C GLY A 209 23.07 -59.79 -7.34
N PHE A 210 23.49 -58.54 -7.09
CA PHE A 210 23.78 -57.56 -8.16
C PHE A 210 25.09 -57.83 -8.89
N SER A 211 25.12 -57.62 -10.21
CA SER A 211 26.37 -57.62 -11.00
C SER A 211 27.22 -56.38 -10.68
N ALA A 212 28.50 -56.40 -11.07
CA ALA A 212 29.37 -55.24 -10.90
C ALA A 212 28.85 -54.01 -11.66
N GLU A 213 28.28 -54.21 -12.85
CA GLU A 213 27.64 -53.14 -13.63
C GLU A 213 26.38 -52.61 -12.93
N GLU A 214 25.53 -53.49 -12.39
CA GLU A 214 24.32 -53.08 -11.64
C GLU A 214 24.65 -52.30 -10.38
N ILE A 215 25.71 -52.69 -9.65
CA ILE A 215 26.22 -51.95 -8.49
C ILE A 215 26.70 -50.55 -8.91
N THR A 216 27.46 -50.46 -9.99
CA THR A 216 27.94 -49.18 -10.53
C THR A 216 26.77 -48.28 -10.92
N ALA A 217 25.74 -48.84 -11.55
CA ALA A 217 24.55 -48.12 -11.97
C ALA A 217 23.74 -47.59 -10.76
N LEU A 218 23.60 -48.41 -9.70
CA LEU A 218 22.98 -48.00 -8.44
C LEU A 218 23.78 -46.90 -7.70
N GLN A 219 25.11 -46.94 -7.77
CA GLN A 219 25.96 -45.88 -7.22
C GLN A 219 25.82 -44.57 -7.99
N GLN A 220 25.82 -44.63 -9.34
CA GLN A 220 25.56 -43.47 -10.18
C GLN A 220 24.18 -42.89 -9.90
N TYR A 221 23.17 -43.74 -9.71
CA TYR A 221 21.85 -43.32 -9.30
C TYR A 221 21.85 -42.55 -7.99
N GLN A 222 22.54 -43.04 -6.97
CA GLN A 222 22.62 -42.34 -5.69
C GLN A 222 23.23 -40.94 -5.87
N VAL A 223 24.29 -40.80 -6.67
CA VAL A 223 24.92 -39.50 -6.98
C VAL A 223 23.94 -38.55 -7.71
N HIS A 224 23.24 -39.05 -8.74
CA HIS A 224 22.25 -38.26 -9.47
C HIS A 224 21.08 -37.84 -8.58
N PHE A 225 20.59 -38.76 -7.74
CA PHE A 225 19.48 -38.49 -6.85
C PHE A 225 19.86 -37.50 -5.75
N ASP A 226 21.04 -37.63 -5.14
CA ASP A 226 21.54 -36.68 -4.13
C ASP A 226 21.75 -35.28 -4.72
N GLY A 227 22.27 -35.20 -5.96
CA GLY A 227 22.35 -33.94 -6.70
C GLY A 227 20.97 -33.32 -6.96
N LEU A 228 19.98 -34.13 -7.31
CA LEU A 228 18.62 -33.67 -7.55
C LEU A 228 17.91 -33.25 -6.26
N LYS A 229 18.10 -33.99 -5.16
CA LYS A 229 17.63 -33.60 -3.81
C LYS A 229 18.17 -32.23 -3.44
N LYS A 230 19.49 -32.02 -3.58
CA LYS A 230 20.12 -30.73 -3.29
C LYS A 230 19.51 -29.61 -4.14
N LYS A 231 19.40 -29.80 -5.45
CA LYS A 231 18.79 -28.81 -6.36
C LYS A 231 17.33 -28.49 -5.97
N PHE A 232 16.56 -29.50 -5.57
CA PHE A 232 15.19 -29.32 -5.11
C PHE A 232 15.13 -28.56 -3.78
N THR A 233 15.94 -28.94 -2.80
CA THR A 233 16.06 -28.23 -1.51
C THR A 233 16.45 -26.77 -1.73
N ASP A 234 17.54 -26.52 -2.47
CA ASP A 234 18.04 -25.17 -2.75
C ASP A 234 16.97 -24.30 -3.43
N LYS A 235 16.23 -24.87 -4.40
CA LYS A 235 15.14 -24.16 -5.08
C LYS A 235 14.04 -23.74 -4.11
N ASN A 236 13.58 -24.66 -3.25
CA ASN A 236 12.50 -24.37 -2.29
C ASN A 236 12.94 -23.41 -1.20
N VAL A 237 14.15 -23.58 -0.64
CA VAL A 237 14.71 -22.65 0.35
C VAL A 237 14.85 -21.25 -0.23
N ASN A 238 15.39 -21.12 -1.46
CA ASN A 238 15.48 -19.82 -2.13
C ASN A 238 14.11 -19.20 -2.38
N TYR A 239 13.09 -20.00 -2.71
CA TYR A 239 11.72 -19.53 -2.85
C TYR A 239 11.18 -18.99 -1.51
N LEU A 240 11.38 -19.71 -0.41
CA LEU A 240 10.96 -19.28 0.93
C LEU A 240 11.66 -17.98 1.35
N LYS A 241 12.97 -17.88 1.15
CA LYS A 241 13.73 -16.66 1.46
C LYS A 241 13.25 -15.46 0.64
N ALA A 242 13.01 -15.66 -0.66
CA ALA A 242 12.47 -14.62 -1.52
C ALA A 242 11.06 -14.19 -1.08
N ALA A 243 10.20 -15.14 -0.70
CA ALA A 243 8.87 -14.82 -0.19
C ALA A 243 8.93 -14.05 1.13
N ALA A 244 9.79 -14.47 2.06
CA ALA A 244 10.01 -13.77 3.33
C ALA A 244 10.50 -12.33 3.12
N ALA A 245 11.46 -12.14 2.22
CA ALA A 245 12.00 -10.83 1.89
C ALA A 245 10.95 -9.90 1.25
N GLN A 246 10.10 -10.42 0.35
CA GLN A 246 9.09 -9.62 -0.35
C GLN A 246 7.83 -9.36 0.50
N ALA A 247 7.53 -10.19 1.50
CA ALA A 247 6.28 -10.12 2.26
C ALA A 247 5.99 -8.74 2.89
N PRO A 248 6.94 -8.03 3.50
CA PRO A 248 6.70 -6.68 4.05
C PRO A 248 6.18 -5.69 2.99
N LEU A 249 6.74 -5.71 1.79
CA LEU A 249 6.31 -4.86 0.68
C LEU A 249 4.85 -5.15 0.31
N VAL A 250 4.51 -6.42 0.13
CA VAL A 250 3.16 -6.84 -0.27
C VAL A 250 2.14 -6.49 0.81
N ALA A 251 2.49 -6.67 2.09
CA ALA A 251 1.63 -6.33 3.22
C ALA A 251 1.32 -4.82 3.26
N ILE A 252 2.31 -3.95 3.08
CA ILE A 252 2.09 -2.50 3.04
C ILE A 252 1.17 -2.10 1.91
N LEU A 253 1.37 -2.67 0.71
CA LEU A 253 0.52 -2.39 -0.43
C LEU A 253 -0.91 -2.86 -0.20
N ARG A 254 -1.10 -4.01 0.48
CA ARG A 254 -2.41 -4.51 0.93
C ARG A 254 -3.08 -3.57 1.93
N TYR A 255 -2.33 -2.92 2.82
CA TYR A 255 -2.90 -1.94 3.74
C TYR A 255 -3.24 -0.60 3.08
N LEU A 256 -2.48 -0.19 2.07
CA LEU A 256 -2.82 0.99 1.24
C LEU A 256 -4.04 0.75 0.34
N ASP A 257 -4.65 -0.43 0.45
CA ASP A 257 -5.59 -0.96 -0.51
C ASP A 257 -7.07 -0.80 -0.16
N GLN A 258 -7.37 -0.14 0.95
CA GLN A 258 -8.76 0.22 1.28
C GLN A 258 -9.15 1.54 0.59
N ASP A 259 -10.46 1.70 0.35
CA ASP A 259 -11.02 2.74 -0.51
C ASP A 259 -10.51 4.16 -0.15
N SER A 260 -9.69 4.74 -1.03
CA SER A 260 -9.11 6.07 -0.84
C SER A 260 -9.00 6.82 -2.17
N LEU A 261 -9.60 8.02 -2.22
CA LEU A 261 -9.78 8.89 -3.40
C LEU A 261 -10.70 8.29 -4.49
N GLY A 262 -11.96 8.75 -4.55
CA GLY A 262 -12.77 8.65 -5.77
C GLY A 262 -13.09 7.24 -6.28
N LYS A 263 -13.15 6.22 -5.41
CA LYS A 263 -13.33 4.78 -5.71
C LYS A 263 -12.07 4.04 -6.22
N GLN A 264 -10.89 4.65 -6.15
CA GLN A 264 -9.58 3.99 -6.33
C GLN A 264 -8.95 3.69 -4.95
N THR A 265 -7.86 2.92 -4.90
CA THR A 265 -7.10 2.69 -3.66
C THR A 265 -5.77 3.43 -3.73
N LEU A 266 -5.16 3.80 -2.60
CA LEU A 266 -3.86 4.49 -2.57
C LEU A 266 -2.79 3.61 -3.24
N ALA A 267 -2.88 2.30 -3.09
CA ALA A 267 -2.00 1.35 -3.78
C ALA A 267 -2.13 1.42 -5.32
N ASP A 268 -3.33 1.66 -5.85
CA ASP A 268 -3.54 1.87 -7.30
C ASP A 268 -3.02 3.23 -7.76
N LEU A 269 -3.05 4.24 -6.88
CA LEU A 269 -2.54 5.58 -7.16
C LEU A 269 -1.03 5.70 -7.01
N MET A 270 -0.40 4.77 -6.29
CA MET A 270 1.06 4.71 -6.15
C MET A 270 1.71 4.40 -7.48
N GLN A 271 2.44 5.37 -8.01
CA GLN A 271 3.23 5.26 -9.23
C GLN A 271 4.70 5.13 -8.89
N LYS A 272 5.42 4.34 -9.69
CA LYS A 272 6.88 4.22 -9.60
C LYS A 272 7.53 5.57 -9.90
N GLU A 273 8.45 5.99 -9.03
CA GLU A 273 9.29 7.18 -9.24
C GLU A 273 10.57 6.83 -10.02
N GLY A 274 10.45 6.01 -11.07
CA GLY A 274 11.61 5.34 -11.68
C GLY A 274 12.40 4.45 -10.68
N GLY A 275 13.30 3.61 -11.19
CA GLY A 275 14.19 2.81 -10.34
C GLY A 275 13.50 1.76 -9.45
N GLU A 276 14.02 1.61 -8.22
CA GLU A 276 13.65 0.61 -7.20
C GLU A 276 12.47 1.10 -6.35
N TYR A 277 11.51 0.21 -6.07
CA TYR A 277 10.38 0.53 -5.18
C TYR A 277 10.62 0.16 -3.71
N ALA A 278 11.59 -0.70 -3.43
CA ALA A 278 11.98 -1.09 -2.09
C ALA A 278 13.52 -1.15 -2.00
N THR A 279 14.07 -0.32 -1.11
CA THR A 279 15.50 -0.32 -0.78
C THR A 279 15.69 -0.82 0.65
N ILE A 280 16.83 -1.43 0.96
CA ILE A 280 17.22 -1.84 2.31
C ILE A 280 18.30 -0.88 2.81
N GLU A 281 17.94 -0.05 3.78
CA GLU A 281 18.88 0.80 4.50
C GLU A 281 19.44 0.02 5.68
N GLN A 282 20.77 0.02 5.83
CA GLN A 282 21.44 -0.52 7.01
C GLN A 282 21.87 0.63 7.90
N HIS A 283 21.37 0.65 9.12
CA HIS A 283 21.74 1.61 10.16
C HIS A 283 22.47 0.85 11.25
N GLN A 284 23.69 1.25 11.55
CA GLN A 284 24.43 0.69 12.66
C GLN A 284 24.21 1.57 13.89
N ASP A 285 23.62 1.02 14.94
CA ASP A 285 23.56 1.70 16.22
C ASP A 285 24.99 1.79 16.78
N LEU A 286 25.49 3.02 16.87
CA LEU A 286 26.84 3.33 17.32
C LEU A 286 27.09 2.95 18.80
N LEU A 287 26.05 2.76 19.60
CA LEU A 287 26.15 2.43 21.02
C LEU A 287 26.02 0.93 21.31
N SER A 288 25.10 0.24 20.62
CA SER A 288 24.88 -1.20 20.81
C SER A 288 25.65 -2.08 19.81
N GLY A 289 26.14 -1.49 18.71
CA GLY A 289 26.71 -2.22 17.58
C GLY A 289 25.67 -3.02 16.79
N ALA A 290 24.38 -2.92 17.14
CA ALA A 290 23.30 -3.63 16.46
C ALA A 290 23.05 -3.01 15.07
N GLU A 291 22.85 -3.88 14.08
CA GLU A 291 22.48 -3.47 12.73
C GLU A 291 20.95 -3.50 12.56
N ASP A 292 20.37 -2.32 12.45
CA ASP A 292 18.99 -2.13 12.06
C ASP A 292 18.88 -2.14 10.53
N LYS A 293 18.08 -3.08 10.01
CA LYS A 293 17.77 -3.18 8.59
C LYS A 293 16.39 -2.61 8.37
N ILE A 294 16.30 -1.53 7.62
CA ILE A 294 15.04 -0.82 7.38
C ILE A 294 14.71 -0.94 5.89
N MET A 295 13.61 -1.63 5.57
CA MET A 295 13.04 -1.58 4.23
C MET A 295 12.32 -0.25 4.05
N LYS A 296 12.80 0.54 3.08
CA LYS A 296 12.15 1.77 2.63
C LYS A 296 11.40 1.50 1.34
N ILE A 297 10.07 1.51 1.42
CA ILE A 297 9.15 1.38 0.29
C ILE A 297 8.86 2.79 -0.22
N LYS A 298 9.20 3.06 -1.48
CA LYS A 298 9.10 4.38 -2.12
C LYS A 298 8.07 4.34 -3.23
N GLY A 299 7.39 5.46 -3.47
CA GLY A 299 6.56 5.69 -4.64
C GLY A 299 6.05 7.12 -4.67
N THR A 300 5.17 7.43 -5.62
CA THR A 300 4.49 8.74 -5.69
C THR A 300 2.99 8.59 -5.76
N ILE A 301 2.25 9.51 -5.14
CA ILE A 301 0.80 9.60 -5.23
C ILE A 301 0.48 11.02 -5.72
N LYS A 302 -0.22 11.14 -6.85
CA LYS A 302 -0.45 12.42 -7.53
C LYS A 302 0.87 13.20 -7.80
N GLY A 303 1.94 12.46 -8.14
CA GLY A 303 3.27 13.03 -8.36
C GLY A 303 3.95 13.56 -7.09
N LYS A 304 3.44 13.24 -5.89
CA LYS A 304 4.06 13.59 -4.61
C LYS A 304 4.71 12.36 -3.99
N PRO A 305 6.01 12.41 -3.62
CA PRO A 305 6.69 11.26 -3.02
C PRO A 305 6.04 10.82 -1.70
N ILE A 306 6.02 9.51 -1.51
CA ILE A 306 5.65 8.83 -0.29
C ILE A 306 6.70 7.76 0.01
N SER A 307 7.17 7.72 1.25
CA SER A 307 8.01 6.63 1.75
C SER A 307 7.43 6.01 3.00
N ILE A 308 7.41 4.69 3.05
CA ILE A 308 7.05 3.90 4.24
C ILE A 308 8.29 3.11 4.65
N TYR A 309 8.63 3.16 5.93
CA TYR A 309 9.78 2.49 6.52
C TYR A 309 9.30 1.35 7.40
N TYR A 310 9.86 0.18 7.13
CA TYR A 310 9.58 -1.07 7.84
C TYR A 310 10.88 -1.58 8.43
N ASN A 311 10.97 -1.66 9.77
CA ASN A 311 12.14 -2.23 10.43
C ASN A 311 12.06 -3.77 10.37
N LEU A 312 13.06 -4.40 9.77
CA LEU A 312 13.18 -5.85 9.57
C LEU A 312 13.90 -6.54 10.73
N SER A 313 14.56 -5.78 11.62
CA SER A 313 15.43 -6.27 12.69
C SER A 313 14.78 -6.17 14.09
N ASP A 314 14.12 -5.06 14.41
CA ASP A 314 13.60 -4.78 15.76
C ASP A 314 12.11 -5.15 15.90
N PRO A 315 11.75 -6.14 16.74
CA PRO A 315 10.35 -6.53 16.98
C PRO A 315 9.53 -5.48 17.76
N ASN A 316 10.18 -4.48 18.36
CA ASN A 316 9.51 -3.38 19.05
C ASN A 316 9.29 -2.16 18.16
N ALA A 317 9.99 -2.09 17.03
CA ALA A 317 9.83 -1.03 16.07
C ALA A 317 8.43 -1.07 15.44
N THR A 318 8.03 0.11 15.02
CA THR A 318 6.75 0.41 14.41
C THR A 318 7.00 0.87 12.99
N LEU A 319 5.96 0.76 12.15
CA LEU A 319 6.00 1.41 10.85
C LEU A 319 6.19 2.91 11.01
N GLN A 320 6.98 3.47 10.11
CA GLN A 320 7.17 4.91 10.02
C GLN A 320 6.85 5.38 8.61
N CYS A 321 6.43 6.63 8.45
CA CYS A 321 6.34 7.31 7.16
C CYS A 321 7.22 8.55 7.20
N ASP A 322 7.70 9.00 6.04
CA ASP A 322 8.24 10.37 5.94
C ASP A 322 7.18 11.35 6.42
N ASP A 323 7.57 12.38 7.18
CA ASP A 323 6.67 13.45 7.60
C ASP A 323 7.07 14.75 6.92
N TYR A 324 6.28 15.15 5.91
CA TYR A 324 6.59 16.33 5.13
C TYR A 324 6.39 17.63 5.94
N LEU A 325 5.55 17.60 6.98
CA LEU A 325 5.40 18.69 7.96
C LEU A 325 5.54 18.10 9.35
N TYR A 326 6.80 18.05 9.79
CA TYR A 326 7.17 17.46 11.07
C TYR A 326 7.16 18.52 12.18
N THR A 327 6.48 18.23 13.28
CA THR A 327 6.55 18.99 14.52
C THR A 327 7.44 18.26 15.52
N ASP A 328 8.55 18.87 15.93
CA ASP A 328 9.41 18.32 16.97
C ASP A 328 8.67 18.30 18.32
N PRO A 329 8.49 17.14 18.96
CA PRO A 329 7.67 17.04 20.16
C PRO A 329 8.31 17.69 21.39
N ASN A 330 9.64 17.88 21.39
CA ASN A 330 10.36 18.44 22.52
C ASN A 330 10.44 19.98 22.43
N THR A 331 10.62 20.50 21.22
CA THR A 331 10.86 21.93 20.98
C THR A 331 9.67 22.65 20.36
N GLY A 332 8.70 21.92 19.80
CA GLY A 332 7.56 22.48 19.06
C GLY A 332 7.95 23.16 17.74
N GLN A 333 9.19 22.95 17.27
CA GLN A 333 9.69 23.49 16.02
C GLN A 333 9.14 22.70 14.83
N LEU A 334 8.74 23.42 13.79
CA LEU A 334 8.25 22.85 12.55
C LEU A 334 9.41 22.64 11.56
N SER A 335 9.33 21.58 10.77
CA SER A 335 10.22 21.32 9.65
C SER A 335 9.40 20.93 8.41
N LEU A 336 9.70 21.54 7.26
CA LEU A 336 9.03 21.24 5.99
C LEU A 336 9.97 20.46 5.06
N GLY A 337 9.51 19.38 4.44
CA GLY A 337 10.28 18.64 3.43
C GLY A 337 11.68 18.17 3.88
N ALA A 338 11.92 18.08 5.19
CA ALA A 338 13.22 17.67 5.73
C ALA A 338 13.38 16.16 5.59
N THR A 339 14.28 15.74 4.70
CA THR A 339 14.66 14.33 4.53
C THR A 339 15.09 13.73 5.86
N GLY A 340 14.46 12.62 6.26
CA GLY A 340 14.80 11.88 7.48
C GLY A 340 13.93 12.19 8.71
N LYS A 341 13.00 13.15 8.63
CA LYS A 341 11.95 13.29 9.64
C LYS A 341 10.84 12.29 9.36
N ARG A 342 10.49 11.50 10.38
CA ARG A 342 9.57 10.36 10.26
C ARG A 342 8.51 10.43 11.36
N THR A 343 7.27 10.11 11.03
CA THR A 343 6.21 9.89 12.00
C THR A 343 6.08 8.40 12.28
N ASP A 344 5.92 8.05 13.55
CA ASP A 344 5.59 6.71 13.98
C ASP A 344 4.09 6.44 13.82
N LEU A 345 3.72 5.41 13.04
CA LEU A 345 2.33 5.02 12.80
C LEU A 345 1.73 4.23 13.98
N ASN A 346 2.56 3.88 14.97
CA ASN A 346 2.26 3.05 16.13
C ASN A 346 1.69 1.68 15.74
N ILE A 347 2.24 1.10 14.65
CA ILE A 347 1.86 -0.20 14.12
C ILE A 347 3.08 -1.10 14.16
N LYS A 348 3.10 -2.04 15.09
CA LYS A 348 4.15 -3.06 15.16
C LYS A 348 3.99 -4.03 14.00
N MET A 349 5.11 -4.36 13.38
CA MET A 349 5.17 -5.31 12.28
C MET A 349 6.18 -6.43 12.60
N PRO A 350 6.00 -7.63 12.04
CA PRO A 350 6.91 -8.73 12.31
C PRO A 350 8.30 -8.49 11.71
N THR A 351 9.35 -8.99 12.38
CA THR A 351 10.71 -8.95 11.82
C THR A 351 10.90 -9.99 10.71
N ALA A 352 11.96 -9.84 9.92
CA ALA A 352 12.30 -10.82 8.88
C ALA A 352 12.54 -12.22 9.45
N ASP A 353 13.22 -12.31 10.61
CA ASP A 353 13.44 -13.58 11.32
C ASP A 353 12.12 -14.20 11.79
N THR A 354 11.18 -13.39 12.27
CA THR A 354 9.87 -13.90 12.69
C THR A 354 9.06 -14.43 11.50
N ILE A 355 9.12 -13.76 10.34
CA ILE A 355 8.49 -14.23 9.09
C ILE A 355 9.13 -15.55 8.64
N ALA A 356 10.47 -15.62 8.65
CA ALA A 356 11.24 -16.81 8.29
C ALA A 356 10.90 -18.01 9.18
N ASP A 357 10.87 -17.81 10.50
CA ASP A 357 10.48 -18.83 11.47
C ASP A 357 9.06 -19.35 11.24
N GLN A 358 8.12 -18.45 10.92
CA GLN A 358 6.75 -18.86 10.63
C GLN A 358 6.68 -19.68 9.34
N LEU A 359 7.34 -19.25 8.28
CA LEU A 359 7.42 -20.03 7.04
C LEU A 359 8.06 -21.41 7.25
N GLY A 360 9.12 -21.48 8.06
CA GLY A 360 9.78 -22.74 8.39
C GLY A 360 8.90 -23.70 9.19
N LYS A 361 7.98 -23.20 10.02
CA LYS A 361 7.00 -24.01 10.75
C LYS A 361 5.91 -24.57 9.84
N GLU A 362 5.37 -23.73 8.96
CA GLU A 362 4.26 -24.11 8.07
C GLU A 362 4.73 -24.96 6.88
N CYS A 363 5.93 -24.73 6.36
CA CYS A 363 6.53 -25.49 5.26
C CYS A 363 7.31 -26.70 5.79
N SER A 364 6.60 -27.65 6.39
CA SER A 364 7.19 -28.88 6.95
C SER A 364 7.58 -29.90 5.87
N THR A 365 8.41 -30.87 6.24
CA THR A 365 8.76 -32.03 5.38
C THR A 365 7.52 -32.77 4.88
N GLU A 366 6.51 -32.90 5.75
CA GLU A 366 5.23 -33.53 5.42
C GLU A 366 4.48 -32.72 4.36
N ALA A 367 4.38 -31.39 4.53
CA ALA A 367 3.73 -30.52 3.54
C ALA A 367 4.41 -30.59 2.17
N PHE A 368 5.75 -30.60 2.12
CA PHE A 368 6.49 -30.80 0.87
C PHE A 368 6.22 -32.18 0.26
N GLY A 369 6.18 -33.24 1.08
CA GLY A 369 5.83 -34.60 0.65
C GLY A 369 4.45 -34.66 0.01
N GLU A 370 3.43 -34.09 0.66
CA GLU A 370 2.06 -34.02 0.13
C GLU A 370 1.99 -33.27 -1.19
N MET A 371 2.73 -32.16 -1.34
CA MET A 371 2.79 -31.41 -2.59
C MET A 371 3.42 -32.20 -3.72
N ILE A 372 4.52 -32.94 -3.44
CA ILE A 372 5.14 -33.84 -4.42
C ILE A 372 4.15 -34.92 -4.82
N ASP A 373 3.51 -35.58 -3.85
CA ASP A 373 2.57 -36.68 -4.11
C ASP A 373 1.33 -36.24 -4.88
N ALA A 374 0.90 -34.98 -4.72
CA ALA A 374 -0.29 -34.44 -5.38
C ALA A 374 -0.03 -33.73 -6.72
N ALA A 375 1.23 -33.45 -7.10
CA ALA A 375 1.55 -32.75 -8.34
C ALA A 375 1.94 -33.72 -9.46
N ASP A 376 1.43 -33.50 -10.67
CA ASP A 376 1.78 -34.26 -11.87
C ASP A 376 2.72 -33.48 -12.79
N THR A 377 2.77 -32.15 -12.62
CA THR A 377 3.69 -31.27 -13.37
C THR A 377 4.50 -30.35 -12.46
N PRO A 378 5.68 -29.87 -12.90
CA PRO A 378 6.47 -28.90 -12.12
C PRO A 378 5.70 -27.61 -11.85
N HIS A 379 4.76 -27.27 -12.74
CA HIS A 379 3.90 -26.10 -12.62
C HIS A 379 2.90 -26.25 -11.48
N GLU A 380 2.20 -27.38 -11.40
CA GLU A 380 1.26 -27.70 -10.31
C GLU A 380 1.97 -27.78 -8.95
N TYR A 381 3.20 -28.30 -8.91
CA TYR A 381 4.00 -28.27 -7.69
C TYR A 381 4.27 -26.82 -7.24
N ASN A 382 4.75 -25.97 -8.16
CA ASN A 382 5.06 -24.58 -7.83
C ASN A 382 3.80 -23.80 -7.41
N GLU A 383 2.64 -24.10 -8.00
CA GLU A 383 1.34 -23.57 -7.57
C GLU A 383 1.06 -23.92 -6.12
N LYS A 384 1.12 -25.20 -5.76
CA LYS A 384 0.83 -25.66 -4.40
C LYS A 384 1.78 -25.01 -3.39
N LEU A 385 3.08 -24.92 -3.73
CA LEU A 385 4.07 -24.22 -2.91
C LEU A 385 3.71 -22.75 -2.73
N SER A 386 3.36 -22.07 -3.83
CA SER A 386 3.00 -20.66 -3.81
C SER A 386 1.78 -20.38 -2.95
N LEU A 387 0.77 -21.25 -3.02
CA LEU A 387 -0.43 -21.17 -2.20
C LEU A 387 -0.15 -21.39 -0.72
N LEU A 388 0.65 -22.41 -0.39
CA LEU A 388 1.03 -22.70 0.98
C LEU A 388 1.76 -21.49 1.57
N VAL A 389 2.83 -21.03 0.92
CA VAL A 389 3.66 -19.91 1.35
C VAL A 389 2.84 -18.62 1.47
N SER A 390 2.03 -18.30 0.47
CA SER A 390 1.19 -17.10 0.50
C SER A 390 0.20 -17.14 1.66
N SER A 391 -0.47 -18.28 1.87
CA SER A 391 -1.44 -18.42 2.96
C SER A 391 -0.77 -18.33 4.33
N SER A 392 0.43 -18.92 4.48
CA SER A 392 1.21 -18.84 5.72
C SER A 392 1.63 -17.41 6.04
N ILE A 393 2.02 -16.62 5.02
CA ILE A 393 2.34 -15.21 5.17
C ILE A 393 1.07 -14.42 5.50
N ASP A 394 -0.01 -14.60 4.75
CA ASP A 394 -1.23 -13.82 4.91
C ASP A 394 -1.86 -14.02 6.31
N ASN A 395 -1.83 -15.24 6.83
CA ASN A 395 -2.29 -15.57 8.18
C ASN A 395 -1.40 -14.97 9.29
N PHE A 396 -0.14 -14.68 8.97
CA PHE A 396 0.85 -14.21 9.91
C PHE A 396 0.89 -12.68 10.03
N PHE A 397 0.73 -11.97 8.92
CA PHE A 397 0.48 -10.55 8.95
C PHE A 397 -0.87 -10.26 9.64
N VAL A 398 -0.95 -9.12 10.33
CA VAL A 398 -1.97 -8.76 11.32
C VAL A 398 -3.39 -9.25 10.99
N SER A 399 -4.11 -9.69 12.03
CA SER A 399 -5.48 -10.21 11.91
C SER A 399 -6.42 -9.29 11.13
N SER A 400 -7.35 -9.87 10.35
CA SER A 400 -8.37 -9.12 9.61
C SER A 400 -9.24 -8.19 10.45
N ALA A 401 -9.26 -8.35 11.79
CA ALA A 401 -9.93 -7.44 12.70
C ALA A 401 -9.18 -6.11 12.91
N GLU A 402 -7.85 -6.12 12.80
CA GLU A 402 -6.99 -4.94 12.97
C GLU A 402 -6.56 -4.33 11.64
N GLU A 403 -6.65 -5.08 10.54
CA GLU A 403 -6.33 -4.64 9.20
C GLU A 403 -7.02 -3.33 8.77
N PRO A 404 -8.33 -3.10 9.02
CA PRO A 404 -8.96 -1.82 8.72
C PRO A 404 -8.34 -0.64 9.47
N ARG A 405 -7.92 -0.85 10.73
CA ARG A 405 -7.31 0.20 11.56
C ARG A 405 -5.90 0.52 11.10
N ILE A 406 -5.13 -0.49 10.71
CA ILE A 406 -3.79 -0.34 10.13
C ILE A 406 -3.88 0.39 8.80
N SER A 407 -4.81 -0.05 7.93
CA SER A 407 -5.08 0.58 6.65
C SER A 407 -5.46 2.05 6.83
N GLU A 408 -6.40 2.37 7.72
CA GLU A 408 -6.83 3.74 8.00
C GLU A 408 -5.65 4.62 8.44
N ARG A 409 -4.79 4.14 9.35
CA ARG A 409 -3.62 4.89 9.83
C ARG A 409 -2.63 5.18 8.71
N ILE A 410 -2.22 4.16 7.97
CA ILE A 410 -1.26 4.32 6.87
C ILE A 410 -1.86 5.25 5.79
N ALA A 411 -3.13 5.06 5.45
CA ALA A 411 -3.82 5.88 4.46
C ALA A 411 -3.96 7.35 4.90
N ARG A 412 -4.31 7.58 6.16
CA ARG A 412 -4.44 8.94 6.71
C ARG A 412 -3.10 9.66 6.68
N ASP A 413 -2.01 9.00 7.04
CA ASP A 413 -0.68 9.63 7.05
C ASP A 413 -0.13 9.83 5.63
N ALA A 414 -0.45 8.92 4.70
CA ALA A 414 -0.20 9.12 3.27
C ALA A 414 -0.95 10.35 2.72
N GLU A 415 -2.26 10.45 3.00
CA GLU A 415 -3.09 11.57 2.55
C GLU A 415 -2.70 12.89 3.22
N LYS A 416 -2.35 12.89 4.51
CA LYS A 416 -1.76 14.05 5.21
C LYS A 416 -0.54 14.55 4.44
N ASN A 417 0.42 13.66 4.19
CA ASN A 417 1.66 14.01 3.49
C ASN A 417 1.41 14.54 2.08
N VAL A 418 0.56 13.88 1.29
CA VAL A 418 0.20 14.34 -0.06
C VAL A 418 -0.48 15.70 -0.01
N GLY A 419 -1.41 15.92 0.93
CA GLY A 419 -2.12 17.19 1.10
C GLY A 419 -1.19 18.35 1.44
N VAL A 420 -0.27 18.16 2.38
CA VAL A 420 0.73 19.18 2.74
C VAL A 420 1.69 19.43 1.58
N GLN A 421 2.15 18.40 0.87
CA GLN A 421 3.02 18.57 -0.30
C GLN A 421 2.32 19.33 -1.44
N LEU A 422 1.04 19.05 -1.69
CA LEU A 422 0.23 19.81 -2.65
C LEU A 422 0.06 21.25 -2.20
N PHE A 423 -0.24 21.49 -0.92
CA PHE A 423 -0.33 22.84 -0.35
C PHE A 423 0.95 23.64 -0.58
N THR A 424 2.08 23.07 -0.17
CA THR A 424 3.39 23.71 -0.29
C THR A 424 3.74 23.95 -1.75
N SER A 425 3.67 22.94 -2.63
CA SER A 425 4.00 23.13 -4.05
C SER A 425 3.04 24.05 -4.81
N GLY A 426 1.79 24.17 -4.37
CA GLY A 426 0.79 25.05 -4.98
C GLY A 426 1.02 26.54 -4.64
N LEU A 427 1.45 26.83 -3.40
CA LEU A 427 1.50 28.18 -2.83
C LEU A 427 2.92 28.70 -2.55
N ILE A 428 3.92 27.81 -2.49
CA ILE A 428 5.30 28.11 -2.11
C ILE A 428 6.25 27.59 -3.20
N PRO A 429 6.89 28.48 -3.99
CA PRO A 429 7.80 28.09 -5.05
C PRO A 429 9.12 27.61 -4.46
N ALA A 430 9.92 26.92 -5.28
CA ALA A 430 11.15 26.26 -4.86
C ALA A 430 12.15 27.21 -4.18
N GLU A 431 12.24 28.46 -4.66
CA GLU A 431 13.16 29.48 -4.13
C GLU A 431 12.84 29.88 -2.69
N ILE A 432 11.56 29.88 -2.32
CA ILE A 432 11.10 30.17 -0.96
C ILE A 432 11.14 28.92 -0.09
N SER A 433 10.87 27.74 -0.66
CA SER A 433 10.95 26.48 0.08
C SER A 433 12.34 26.25 0.69
N ALA A 434 13.41 26.66 0.01
CA ALA A 434 14.76 26.59 0.55
C ALA A 434 14.97 27.53 1.76
N GLN A 435 14.37 28.72 1.76
CA GLN A 435 14.47 29.68 2.88
C GLN A 435 13.75 29.16 4.13
N LEU A 436 12.59 28.51 3.95
CA LEU A 436 11.82 27.91 5.04
C LEU A 436 12.61 26.81 5.77
N ASN A 437 13.40 26.03 5.02
CA ASN A 437 14.09 24.85 5.53
C ASN A 437 15.51 25.15 6.03
N THR A 438 16.32 25.88 5.26
CA THR A 438 17.73 26.13 5.57
C THR A 438 17.93 27.37 6.44
N GLY A 439 17.03 28.35 6.37
CA GLY A 439 17.12 29.60 7.12
C GLY A 439 16.40 29.58 8.48
N GLY A 440 15.65 28.51 8.79
CA GLY A 440 14.80 28.46 9.98
C GLY A 440 13.58 29.41 9.93
N GLU A 441 13.34 30.04 8.78
CA GLU A 441 12.33 31.09 8.59
C GLU A 441 10.91 30.64 8.93
N LEU A 442 10.62 29.34 8.76
CA LEU A 442 9.34 28.76 9.17
C LEU A 442 9.05 28.95 10.67
N ASN A 443 10.08 28.96 11.52
CA ASN A 443 9.93 29.04 12.96
C ASN A 443 10.12 30.47 13.50
N THR A 444 10.83 31.33 12.77
CA THR A 444 11.06 32.75 13.13
C THR A 444 9.97 33.67 12.63
N ASN A 445 9.27 33.34 11.54
CA ASN A 445 8.10 34.08 11.06
C ASN A 445 6.81 33.58 11.76
N PRO A 446 6.21 34.36 12.67
CA PRO A 446 5.05 33.92 13.45
C PRO A 446 3.83 33.62 12.57
N GLU A 447 3.63 34.37 11.48
CA GLU A 447 2.49 34.19 10.58
C GLU A 447 2.54 32.80 9.92
N LEU A 448 3.67 32.46 9.29
CA LEU A 448 3.84 31.15 8.65
C LEU A 448 3.84 30.01 9.66
N ARG A 449 4.52 30.19 10.80
CA ARG A 449 4.51 29.19 11.87
C ARG A 449 3.09 28.87 12.32
N ASN A 450 2.26 29.89 12.52
CA ASN A 450 0.88 29.70 12.94
C ASN A 450 0.04 29.02 11.85
N LEU A 451 0.21 29.40 10.58
CA LEU A 451 -0.49 28.77 9.46
C LEU A 451 -0.11 27.29 9.33
N PHE A 452 1.18 26.96 9.32
CA PHE A 452 1.63 25.57 9.20
C PHE A 452 1.26 24.73 10.43
N ARG A 453 1.34 25.29 11.63
CA ARG A 453 0.85 24.59 12.83
C ARG A 453 -0.66 24.36 12.78
N CYS A 454 -1.42 25.32 12.26
CA CYS A 454 -2.87 25.18 12.07
C CYS A 454 -3.18 24.09 11.03
N LEU A 455 -2.42 24.02 9.93
CA LEU A 455 -2.53 22.97 8.92
C LEU A 455 -2.20 21.59 9.48
N ASP A 456 -1.11 21.47 10.25
CA ASP A 456 -0.71 20.23 10.91
C ASP A 456 -1.82 19.74 11.84
N LYS A 457 -2.24 20.58 12.80
CA LYS A 457 -3.36 20.31 13.72
C LYS A 457 -4.67 19.97 13.02
N THR A 458 -4.95 20.64 11.89
CA THR A 458 -6.13 20.33 11.09
C THR A 458 -5.99 18.90 10.59
N SER A 459 -4.93 18.61 9.83
CA SER A 459 -4.71 17.33 9.16
C SER A 459 -4.66 16.14 10.12
N GLU A 460 -4.05 16.28 11.29
CA GLU A 460 -3.99 15.23 12.33
C GLU A 460 -5.37 14.84 12.87
N SER A 461 -6.33 15.76 12.81
CA SER A 461 -7.68 15.55 13.34
C SER A 461 -8.71 15.16 12.30
N LEU A 462 -8.34 15.12 11.01
CA LEU A 462 -9.24 14.75 9.94
C LEU A 462 -9.30 13.23 9.76
N THR A 463 -10.50 12.76 9.44
CA THR A 463 -10.69 11.42 8.86
C THR A 463 -10.11 11.36 7.45
N THR A 464 -9.86 10.16 6.93
CA THR A 464 -9.43 9.92 5.54
C THR A 464 -10.34 10.63 4.53
N ASP A 465 -11.66 10.56 4.69
CA ASP A 465 -12.59 11.24 3.80
C ASP A 465 -12.54 12.77 3.88
N GLN A 466 -12.21 13.32 5.05
CA GLN A 466 -12.01 14.75 5.22
C GLN A 466 -10.67 15.21 4.63
N LEU A 467 -9.61 14.42 4.76
CA LEU A 467 -8.32 14.69 4.10
C LEU A 467 -8.46 14.71 2.59
N LYS A 468 -9.22 13.77 2.00
CA LYS A 468 -9.54 13.80 0.56
C LYS A 468 -10.21 15.10 0.14
N ARG A 469 -11.17 15.60 0.93
CA ARG A 469 -11.84 16.89 0.66
C ARG A 469 -10.87 18.06 0.77
N LEU A 470 -9.98 18.03 1.75
CA LEU A 470 -8.91 19.03 1.90
C LEU A 470 -7.98 19.03 0.69
N ILE A 471 -7.51 17.86 0.25
CA ILE A 471 -6.68 17.69 -0.95
C ILE A 471 -7.39 18.27 -2.18
N ALA A 472 -8.65 17.89 -2.43
CA ALA A 472 -9.42 18.41 -3.56
C ALA A 472 -9.61 19.93 -3.49
N SER A 473 -9.78 20.49 -2.29
CA SER A 473 -9.88 21.92 -2.07
C SER A 473 -8.56 22.63 -2.39
N ILE A 474 -7.42 22.08 -1.95
CA ILE A 474 -6.08 22.61 -2.26
C ILE A 474 -5.81 22.58 -3.78
N GLU A 475 -6.19 21.49 -4.45
CA GLU A 475 -6.07 21.36 -5.91
C GLU A 475 -6.92 22.41 -6.64
N LYS A 476 -8.18 22.57 -6.23
CA LYS A 476 -9.07 23.59 -6.81
C LYS A 476 -8.57 25.01 -6.57
N LEU A 477 -8.07 25.31 -5.37
CA LEU A 477 -7.42 26.59 -5.07
C LEU A 477 -6.22 26.81 -6.00
N THR A 478 -5.33 25.82 -6.11
CA THR A 478 -4.15 25.90 -6.97
C THR A 478 -4.52 26.12 -8.44
N GLN A 479 -5.53 25.42 -8.94
CA GLN A 479 -6.05 25.59 -10.30
C GLN A 479 -6.61 27.01 -10.52
N THR A 480 -7.35 27.53 -9.54
CA THR A 480 -7.90 28.89 -9.57
C THR A 480 -6.77 29.92 -9.61
N LEU A 481 -5.74 29.75 -8.78
CA LEU A 481 -4.56 30.62 -8.77
C LEU A 481 -3.74 30.55 -10.05
N ASN A 482 -3.80 29.45 -10.80
CA ASN A 482 -3.15 29.36 -12.11
C ASN A 482 -3.97 30.04 -13.23
N SER A 483 -5.16 30.56 -12.94
CA SER A 483 -6.10 31.12 -13.91
C SER A 483 -6.50 32.55 -13.52
N PRO A 484 -5.65 33.56 -13.76
CA PRO A 484 -5.91 34.94 -13.31
C PRO A 484 -7.21 35.54 -13.88
N ASP A 485 -7.61 35.14 -15.09
CA ASP A 485 -8.86 35.60 -15.69
C ASP A 485 -10.10 34.99 -15.01
N GLU A 486 -9.99 33.81 -14.42
CA GLU A 486 -11.08 33.23 -13.61
C GLU A 486 -11.21 33.98 -12.28
N ILE A 487 -10.09 34.43 -11.68
CA ILE A 487 -10.13 35.25 -10.45
C ILE A 487 -10.87 36.57 -10.71
N LYS A 488 -10.59 37.25 -11.83
CA LYS A 488 -11.25 38.52 -12.18
C LYS A 488 -12.78 38.38 -12.35
N LYS A 489 -13.26 37.19 -12.72
CA LYS A 489 -14.70 36.90 -12.93
C LYS A 489 -15.44 36.57 -11.63
N ILE A 490 -14.75 36.43 -10.50
CA ILE A 490 -15.39 36.18 -9.21
C ILE A 490 -16.27 37.38 -8.86
N ALA A 491 -17.57 37.12 -8.67
CA ALA A 491 -18.57 38.14 -8.40
C ALA A 491 -18.46 38.71 -6.98
N ASP A 492 -18.05 37.88 -6.01
CA ASP A 492 -17.86 38.29 -4.63
C ASP A 492 -16.60 39.17 -4.48
N PRO A 493 -16.71 40.45 -4.06
CA PRO A 493 -15.57 41.36 -3.99
C PRO A 493 -14.56 40.95 -2.93
N VAL A 494 -15.01 40.46 -1.76
CA VAL A 494 -14.13 40.04 -0.68
C VAL A 494 -13.28 38.85 -1.13
N LEU A 495 -13.90 37.82 -1.69
CA LEU A 495 -13.20 36.64 -2.18
C LEU A 495 -12.29 36.96 -3.37
N ARG A 496 -12.76 37.78 -4.31
CA ARG A 496 -11.97 38.20 -5.48
C ARG A 496 -10.69 38.91 -5.05
N ASP A 497 -10.79 39.86 -4.13
CA ASP A 497 -9.65 40.65 -3.69
C ASP A 497 -8.65 39.79 -2.92
N THR A 498 -9.12 38.95 -2.00
CA THR A 498 -8.26 38.04 -1.23
C THR A 498 -7.56 37.01 -2.12
N LEU A 499 -8.24 36.46 -3.13
CA LEU A 499 -7.63 35.57 -4.12
C LEU A 499 -6.69 36.31 -5.08
N THR A 500 -6.98 37.56 -5.41
CA THR A 500 -6.09 38.42 -6.23
C THR A 500 -4.79 38.69 -5.49
N GLN A 501 -4.85 39.05 -4.20
CA GLN A 501 -3.67 39.22 -3.36
C GLN A 501 -2.86 37.93 -3.26
N LEU A 502 -3.53 36.79 -3.05
CA LEU A 502 -2.88 35.49 -3.00
C LEU A 502 -2.22 35.13 -4.33
N TYR A 503 -2.88 35.36 -5.47
CA TYR A 503 -2.32 35.16 -6.80
C TYR A 503 -1.08 36.03 -7.02
N GLN A 504 -1.18 37.33 -6.77
CA GLN A 504 -0.07 38.27 -6.96
C GLN A 504 1.14 37.84 -6.14
N ALA A 505 0.93 37.48 -4.87
CA ALA A 505 1.99 37.08 -3.97
C ALA A 505 2.58 35.71 -4.29
N THR A 506 1.80 34.80 -4.91
CA THR A 506 2.22 33.41 -5.11
C THR A 506 2.68 33.07 -6.53
N LYS A 507 2.17 33.74 -7.56
CA LYS A 507 2.36 33.40 -8.98
C LYS A 507 2.95 34.52 -9.84
N GLU A 508 2.61 35.78 -9.58
CA GLU A 508 2.93 36.89 -10.47
C GLU A 508 4.19 37.67 -10.06
N LYS A 509 4.36 37.94 -8.76
CA LYS A 509 5.50 38.74 -8.25
C LYS A 509 6.58 37.83 -7.65
N LYS A 510 7.84 38.26 -7.77
CA LYS A 510 8.93 37.84 -6.85
C LYS A 510 8.71 38.47 -5.47
N SER A 511 7.55 38.20 -4.86
CA SER A 511 7.21 38.68 -3.54
C SER A 511 8.13 38.05 -2.50
N ASP A 512 8.59 38.87 -1.56
CA ASP A 512 9.34 38.39 -0.41
C ASP A 512 8.46 37.48 0.48
N LEU A 513 9.12 36.81 1.43
CA LEU A 513 8.48 35.87 2.33
C LEU A 513 7.35 36.54 3.13
N LYS A 514 7.52 37.80 3.55
CA LYS A 514 6.56 38.54 4.37
C LYS A 514 5.26 38.80 3.61
N ALA A 515 5.34 39.38 2.41
CA ALA A 515 4.16 39.68 1.60
C ALA A 515 3.38 38.40 1.24
N ARG A 516 4.10 37.30 0.98
CA ARG A 516 3.49 35.99 0.73
C ARG A 516 2.80 35.41 1.98
N SER A 517 3.48 35.47 3.12
CA SER A 517 2.91 35.04 4.42
C SER A 517 1.61 35.76 4.68
N SER A 518 1.63 37.09 4.56
CA SER A 518 0.45 37.90 4.83
C SER A 518 -0.69 37.61 3.85
N ALA A 519 -0.44 37.43 2.55
CA ALA A 519 -1.48 37.06 1.59
C ALA A 519 -2.09 35.68 1.89
N MET A 520 -1.26 34.69 2.25
CA MET A 520 -1.73 33.36 2.66
C MET A 520 -2.60 33.45 3.91
N LEU A 521 -2.17 34.18 4.95
CA LEU A 521 -2.96 34.33 6.18
C LEU A 521 -4.27 35.06 5.93
N SER A 522 -4.28 36.10 5.09
CA SER A 522 -5.52 36.80 4.75
C SER A 522 -6.55 35.85 4.13
N PHE A 523 -6.13 34.95 3.24
CA PHE A 523 -7.04 33.93 2.70
C PHE A 523 -7.44 32.88 3.74
N PHE A 524 -6.48 32.24 4.40
CA PHE A 524 -6.76 31.11 5.28
C PHE A 524 -7.46 31.49 6.59
N ASN A 525 -7.27 32.72 7.09
CA ASN A 525 -7.99 33.21 8.27
C ASN A 525 -9.50 33.27 8.07
N LEU A 526 -10.01 33.36 6.83
CA LEU A 526 -11.47 33.27 6.59
C LEU A 526 -12.04 31.96 7.15
N PHE A 527 -11.24 30.91 7.15
CA PHE A 527 -11.64 29.55 7.52
C PHE A 527 -11.19 29.14 8.92
N THR A 528 -10.69 30.05 9.76
CA THR A 528 -10.26 29.73 11.12
C THR A 528 -11.21 30.29 12.17
N ARG A 529 -11.32 29.61 13.31
CA ARG A 529 -12.03 30.14 14.48
C ARG A 529 -11.20 31.14 15.28
N GLN A 530 -9.88 30.94 15.27
CA GLN A 530 -8.93 31.84 15.87
C GLN A 530 -8.22 32.63 14.77
N ASN A 531 -8.14 33.95 14.92
CA ASN A 531 -7.34 34.78 14.03
C ASN A 531 -5.85 34.42 14.20
N LEU A 532 -5.21 33.88 13.16
CA LEU A 532 -3.82 33.41 13.19
C LEU A 532 -2.80 34.55 13.40
N ARG A 533 -3.23 35.82 13.29
CA ARG A 533 -2.43 37.01 13.61
C ARG A 533 -2.63 37.50 15.05
N SER A 534 -3.56 36.93 15.79
CA SER A 534 -3.90 37.44 17.13
C SER A 534 -2.74 37.21 18.10
N PRO A 535 -2.37 38.21 18.94
CA PRO A 535 -1.45 37.99 20.05
C PRO A 535 -2.04 37.09 21.14
N SER A 536 -3.37 36.92 21.18
CA SER A 536 -4.08 36.01 22.10
C SER A 536 -4.28 34.61 21.52
N LEU A 537 -3.58 34.26 20.44
CA LEU A 537 -3.70 32.95 19.79
C LEU A 537 -3.32 31.83 20.77
N ASP A 538 -4.24 30.88 20.96
CA ASP A 538 -3.98 29.67 21.72
C ASP A 538 -3.81 28.49 20.75
N PRO A 539 -2.54 28.11 20.44
CA PRO A 539 -2.28 26.97 19.58
C PRO A 539 -2.66 25.64 20.23
N THR A 540 -2.98 25.58 21.53
CA THR A 540 -3.37 24.34 22.23
C THR A 540 -4.86 24.04 22.12
N SER A 541 -5.70 25.07 21.96
CA SER A 541 -7.15 24.95 21.80
C SER A 541 -7.57 24.04 20.65
N SER A 542 -8.69 23.34 20.85
CA SER A 542 -9.34 22.50 19.83
C SER A 542 -9.80 23.30 18.60
N ASP A 543 -10.01 24.60 18.76
CA ASP A 543 -10.44 25.52 17.72
C ASP A 543 -9.29 26.02 16.84
N PHE A 544 -8.04 25.68 17.15
CA PHE A 544 -6.85 26.03 16.36
C PHE A 544 -6.72 25.15 15.11
N LYS A 545 -7.72 25.20 14.22
CA LYS A 545 -7.84 24.38 13.01
C LYS A 545 -8.60 25.13 11.91
N LEU A 546 -8.40 24.70 10.67
CA LEU A 546 -9.17 25.17 9.52
C LEU A 546 -10.53 24.45 9.45
N ASN A 547 -11.58 25.23 9.19
CA ASN A 547 -12.88 24.72 8.80
C ASN A 547 -12.84 24.34 7.31
N ILE A 548 -12.50 23.09 7.05
CA ILE A 548 -12.41 22.55 5.68
C ILE A 548 -13.74 22.55 4.93
N SER A 549 -14.87 22.56 5.64
CA SER A 549 -16.20 22.58 5.02
C SER A 549 -16.48 23.94 4.39
N ASP A 550 -16.18 25.02 5.13
CA ASP A 550 -16.31 26.39 4.62
C ASP A 550 -15.30 26.67 3.50
N LEU A 551 -14.06 26.15 3.61
CA LEU A 551 -13.07 26.23 2.54
C LEU A 551 -13.58 25.57 1.25
N SER A 552 -14.06 24.33 1.36
CA SER A 552 -14.59 23.58 0.23
C SER A 552 -15.80 24.28 -0.39
N ALA A 553 -16.77 24.71 0.44
CA ALA A 553 -17.96 25.42 -0.02
C ALA A 553 -17.61 26.74 -0.72
N THR A 554 -16.66 27.51 -0.18
CA THR A 554 -16.18 28.75 -0.79
C THR A 554 -15.58 28.51 -2.16
N LEU A 555 -14.68 27.53 -2.27
CA LEU A 555 -14.07 27.18 -3.55
C LEU A 555 -15.09 26.65 -4.57
N HIS A 556 -16.12 25.93 -4.13
CA HIS A 556 -17.26 25.54 -4.98
C HIS A 556 -18.07 26.75 -5.46
N HIS A 557 -18.29 27.73 -4.58
CA HIS A 557 -19.07 28.92 -4.87
C HIS A 557 -18.39 29.90 -5.83
N LEU A 558 -17.06 29.89 -5.99
CA LEU A 558 -16.34 30.79 -6.92
C LEU A 558 -16.89 30.77 -8.36
N SER A 559 -17.47 29.64 -8.78
CA SER A 559 -18.05 29.46 -10.12
C SER A 559 -19.54 29.83 -10.21
N SER A 560 -20.16 30.30 -9.13
CA SER A 560 -21.61 30.57 -9.06
C SER A 560 -22.03 31.84 -9.81
N GLY A 561 -21.10 32.76 -10.05
CA GLY A 561 -21.37 34.06 -10.67
C GLY A 561 -22.15 35.03 -9.77
N LEU A 562 -22.32 34.72 -8.48
CA LEU A 562 -23.03 35.54 -7.50
C LEU A 562 -22.12 35.86 -6.29
N PRO A 563 -22.26 37.01 -5.62
CA PRO A 563 -21.63 37.27 -4.32
C PRO A 563 -22.19 36.39 -3.20
N LEU A 564 -21.40 36.09 -2.17
CA LEU A 564 -21.82 35.27 -1.03
C LEU A 564 -22.91 35.94 -0.20
N ASP A 565 -22.85 37.27 -0.06
CA ASP A 565 -23.81 38.05 0.73
C ASP A 565 -25.18 38.21 0.06
N GLN A 566 -25.34 37.74 -1.18
CA GLN A 566 -26.61 37.71 -1.89
C GLN A 566 -27.35 36.39 -1.71
N ASN A 567 -28.69 36.45 -1.78
CA ASN A 567 -29.59 35.29 -1.71
C ASN A 567 -29.43 34.39 -0.48
N GLY A 568 -28.90 34.94 0.62
CA GLY A 568 -28.73 34.21 1.88
C GLY A 568 -27.65 33.13 1.83
N GLN A 569 -26.79 33.08 0.80
CA GLN A 569 -25.79 32.02 0.68
C GLN A 569 -24.77 32.06 1.82
N LEU A 570 -24.37 33.25 2.28
CA LEU A 570 -23.51 33.44 3.45
C LEU A 570 -24.07 32.80 4.74
N SER A 571 -25.39 32.63 4.85
CA SER A 571 -26.02 31.97 6.02
C SER A 571 -25.74 30.46 6.09
N SER A 572 -25.35 29.83 4.97
CA SER A 572 -24.99 28.41 4.91
C SER A 572 -23.59 28.10 5.44
N PHE A 573 -22.75 29.12 5.64
CA PHE A 573 -21.40 28.99 6.20
C PHE A 573 -21.42 28.95 7.73
N SER A 574 -20.30 28.59 8.35
CA SER A 574 -20.20 28.70 9.81
C SER A 574 -20.28 30.15 10.31
N GLN A 575 -20.66 30.34 11.57
CA GLN A 575 -20.66 31.67 12.19
C GLN A 575 -19.26 32.29 12.20
N ASP A 576 -18.23 31.48 12.39
CA ASP A 576 -16.83 31.92 12.41
C ASP A 576 -16.43 32.48 11.04
N PHE A 577 -16.75 31.75 9.96
CA PHE A 577 -16.52 32.24 8.60
C PHE A 577 -17.24 33.54 8.32
N ARG A 578 -18.53 33.65 8.70
CA ARG A 578 -19.30 34.90 8.54
C ARG A 578 -18.63 36.08 9.24
N ASN A 579 -18.22 35.90 10.49
CA ASN A 579 -17.56 36.96 11.26
C ASN A 579 -16.25 37.41 10.58
N ASN A 580 -15.45 36.45 10.11
CA ASN A 580 -14.20 36.74 9.42
C ASN A 580 -14.42 37.43 8.06
N TYR A 581 -15.43 36.99 7.32
CA TYR A 581 -15.82 37.58 6.03
C TYR A 581 -16.27 39.03 6.20
N GLU A 582 -17.16 39.32 7.17
CA GLU A 582 -17.62 40.68 7.46
C GLU A 582 -16.50 41.59 7.98
N ALA A 583 -15.56 41.04 8.76
CA ALA A 583 -14.38 41.77 9.18
C ALA A 583 -13.50 42.19 7.98
N GLN A 584 -13.27 41.28 7.02
CA GLN A 584 -12.54 41.63 5.80
C GLN A 584 -13.26 42.65 4.93
N LYS A 585 -14.59 42.51 4.79
CA LYS A 585 -15.43 43.46 4.07
C LYS A 585 -15.33 44.87 4.67
N SER A 586 -15.34 44.96 6.00
CA SER A 586 -15.20 46.24 6.72
C SER A 586 -13.83 46.88 6.48
N SER A 587 -12.73 46.11 6.57
CA SER A 587 -11.38 46.62 6.30
C SER A 587 -11.17 47.07 4.85
N GLN A 588 -11.85 46.45 3.88
CA GLN A 588 -11.82 46.90 2.48
C GLN A 588 -12.57 48.23 2.29
N SER A 589 -13.70 48.42 2.99
CA SER A 589 -14.45 49.67 2.94
C SER A 589 -13.68 50.85 3.56
N GLU A 590 -12.92 50.62 4.65
CA GLU A 590 -12.09 51.64 5.30
C GLU A 590 -10.90 52.07 4.42
N HIS A 591 -10.25 51.14 3.71
CA HIS A 591 -9.20 51.48 2.74
C HIS A 591 -9.73 52.27 1.55
N SER A 592 -10.91 51.92 1.03
CA SER A 592 -11.53 52.68 -0.06
C SER A 592 -11.87 54.12 0.36
N THR A 593 -12.25 54.36 1.62
CA THR A 593 -12.51 55.73 2.12
C THR A 593 -11.23 56.53 2.34
N ALA A 594 -10.15 55.90 2.82
CA ALA A 594 -8.86 56.55 3.02
C ALA A 594 -8.17 56.91 1.70
N ASP A 595 -8.29 56.05 0.68
CA ASP A 595 -7.78 56.33 -0.66
C ASP A 595 -8.58 57.49 -1.33
N ILE A 596 -9.89 57.55 -1.08
CA ILE A 596 -10.74 58.67 -1.54
C ILE A 596 -10.40 59.98 -0.80
N GLU A 597 -10.14 59.93 0.51
CA GLU A 597 -9.70 61.11 1.28
C GLU A 597 -8.30 61.59 0.85
N ALA A 598 -7.36 60.68 0.57
CA ALA A 598 -6.04 61.02 0.04
C ALA A 598 -6.10 61.61 -1.38
N ASP A 599 -6.97 61.09 -2.24
CA ASP A 599 -7.21 61.64 -3.57
C ASP A 599 -7.93 63.00 -3.51
N LEU A 600 -8.79 63.23 -2.51
CA LEU A 600 -9.42 64.53 -2.26
C LEU A 600 -8.44 65.56 -1.67
N GLU A 601 -7.53 65.17 -0.78
CA GLU A 601 -6.45 66.04 -0.29
C GLU A 601 -5.46 66.41 -1.40
N LEU A 602 -5.17 65.51 -2.35
CA LEU A 602 -4.36 65.83 -3.54
C LEU A 602 -5.09 66.70 -4.57
N ALA A 603 -6.42 66.65 -4.62
CA ALA A 603 -7.23 67.46 -5.53
C ALA A 603 -7.55 68.87 -5.00
N TYR A 604 -7.48 69.07 -3.68
CA TYR A 604 -7.85 70.33 -3.01
C TYR A 604 -6.77 70.92 -2.08
N GLY A 605 -5.57 70.33 -2.05
CA GLY A 605 -4.39 70.80 -1.32
C GLY A 605 -3.41 71.60 -2.17
#